data_AF-A0A9D7XXG1-F1
#
_entry.id   AF-A0A9D7XXG1-F1
#
_cell.length_a   1.000
_cell.length_b   1.000
_cell.length_c   1.000
_cell.angle_alpha   90.00
_cell.angle_beta   90.00
_cell.angle_gamma   90.00
#
_symmetry.space_group_name_H-M   'P 1'
#
loop_
_entity.id
_entity.type
_entity.pdbx_description
1 polymer ?
#
loop_
_entity_poly.entity_id
_entity_poly.type
_entity_poly.pdbx_seq_one_letter_code
_entity_poly.pdbx_strand_id
1 'polypeptide(L)'
;MSTHNPTALRIGMSGQLFDRTYRICGRVVLSTDVDGERYYWQEFFLKTNGGEEATLVFEETERGPTWKLFQYFEPQSPFSIADLSRVNVGDSVGVDAFKGTGGSARKIHGARN
;
A
#
# COMPACT_ATOMS: atom_id res chain seq x y z
N MET A 1 -9.59 18.10 -5.17
CA MET A 1 -10.26 16.99 -4.45
C MET A 1 -10.63 17.43 -3.03
N SER A 2 -11.42 16.65 -2.29
CA SER A 2 -11.89 16.96 -0.93
C SER A 2 -11.49 15.86 0.06
N THR A 3 -11.72 16.08 1.35
CA THR A 3 -11.49 15.11 2.43
C THR A 3 -12.45 13.90 2.41
N HIS A 4 -13.30 13.80 1.40
CA HIS A 4 -14.22 12.70 1.19
C HIS A 4 -13.48 11.37 0.94
N ASN A 5 -14.14 10.24 1.21
CA ASN A 5 -13.60 8.92 0.90
C ASN A 5 -14.12 8.41 -0.45
N PRO A 6 -13.38 8.57 -1.57
CA PRO A 6 -13.77 8.02 -2.86
C PRO A 6 -13.79 6.48 -2.94
N THR A 7 -13.30 5.77 -1.91
CA THR A 7 -13.22 4.31 -1.91
C THR A 7 -14.39 3.67 -1.17
N ALA A 8 -14.60 2.37 -1.37
CA ALA A 8 -15.54 1.56 -0.58
C ALA A 8 -14.99 1.15 0.79
N LEU A 9 -13.71 1.39 1.09
CA LEU A 9 -13.05 0.91 2.30
C LEU A 9 -13.52 1.70 3.54
N ARG A 10 -13.76 0.99 4.64
CA ARG A 10 -14.23 1.53 5.92
C ARG A 10 -13.46 0.90 7.07
N ILE A 11 -13.30 1.65 8.16
CA ILE A 11 -12.73 1.12 9.41
C ILE A 11 -13.56 -0.07 9.87
N GLY A 12 -12.89 -1.13 10.30
CA GLY A 12 -13.49 -2.38 10.75
C GLY A 12 -13.65 -3.41 9.63
N MET A 13 -13.59 -3.03 8.36
CA MET A 13 -13.60 -4.00 7.24
C MET A 13 -12.37 -4.90 7.29
N SER A 14 -12.54 -6.16 6.93
CA SER A 14 -11.45 -7.10 6.72
C SER A 14 -11.43 -7.57 5.28
N GLY A 15 -10.24 -7.94 4.79
CA GLY A 15 -10.04 -8.45 3.45
C GLY A 15 -8.71 -9.16 3.30
N GLN A 16 -8.58 -9.95 2.24
CA GLN A 16 -7.33 -10.61 1.89
C GLN A 16 -6.55 -9.72 0.91
N LEU A 17 -5.30 -9.45 1.24
CA LEU A 17 -4.32 -8.82 0.36
C LEU A 17 -3.11 -9.74 0.31
N PHE A 18 -2.74 -10.20 -0.88
CA PHE A 18 -1.76 -11.26 -1.07
C PHE A 18 -2.14 -12.52 -0.26
N ASP A 19 -1.22 -13.04 0.55
CA ASP A 19 -1.37 -14.23 1.40
C ASP A 19 -1.84 -13.89 2.83
N ARG A 20 -2.16 -12.63 3.12
CA ARG A 20 -2.50 -12.16 4.47
C ARG A 20 -3.92 -11.61 4.55
N THR A 21 -4.57 -11.88 5.67
CA THR A 21 -5.86 -11.27 6.03
C THR A 21 -5.60 -10.05 6.90
N TYR A 22 -6.07 -8.90 6.44
CA TYR A 22 -5.96 -7.63 7.15
C TYR A 22 -7.33 -7.14 7.60
N ARG A 23 -7.35 -6.42 8.72
CA ARG A 23 -8.45 -5.55 9.17
C ARG A 23 -8.03 -4.09 9.04
N ILE A 24 -8.93 -3.24 8.56
CA ILE A 24 -8.73 -1.79 8.54
C ILE A 24 -8.99 -1.26 9.95
N CYS A 25 -7.94 -0.73 10.58
CA CYS A 25 -7.98 -0.21 11.95
C CYS A 25 -8.04 1.32 12.00
N GLY A 26 -7.67 2.01 10.92
CA GLY A 26 -7.72 3.46 10.84
C GLY A 26 -7.75 3.96 9.41
N ARG A 27 -8.13 5.23 9.27
CA ARG A 27 -8.09 5.97 8.00
C ARG A 27 -7.66 7.39 8.28
N VAL A 28 -6.75 7.91 7.46
CA VAL A 28 -6.35 9.32 7.45
C VAL A 28 -6.46 9.84 6.02
N VAL A 29 -6.81 11.12 5.88
CA VAL A 29 -6.69 11.85 4.63
C VAL A 29 -5.61 12.88 4.81
N LEU A 30 -4.65 12.87 3.90
CA LEU A 30 -3.51 13.78 3.90
C LEU A 30 -3.56 14.65 2.66
N SER A 31 -2.92 15.81 2.76
CA SER A 31 -2.82 16.73 1.63
C SER A 31 -1.56 17.58 1.73
N THR A 32 -1.01 17.94 0.58
CA THR A 32 0.13 18.86 0.50
C THR A 32 -0.04 19.81 -0.67
N ASP A 33 0.53 21.00 -0.58
CA ASP A 33 0.64 21.92 -1.71
C ASP A 33 1.99 21.70 -2.39
N VAL A 34 2.00 21.47 -3.70
CA VAL A 34 3.21 21.36 -4.54
C VAL A 34 2.95 22.16 -5.81
N ASP A 35 3.86 23.09 -6.14
CA ASP A 35 3.77 23.96 -7.32
C ASP A 35 2.42 24.70 -7.48
N GLY A 36 1.81 25.09 -6.35
CA GLY A 36 0.52 25.80 -6.33
C GLY A 36 -0.71 24.89 -6.48
N GLU A 37 -0.51 23.58 -6.62
CA GLU A 37 -1.56 22.59 -6.66
C GLU A 37 -1.66 21.81 -5.34
N ARG A 38 -2.90 21.57 -4.89
CA ARG A 38 -3.17 20.78 -3.69
C ARG A 38 -3.39 19.31 -4.06
N TYR A 39 -2.46 18.46 -3.64
CA TYR A 39 -2.50 17.01 -3.78
C TYR A 39 -3.13 16.37 -2.53
N TYR A 40 -3.90 15.30 -2.73
CA TYR A 40 -4.57 14.55 -1.66
C TYR A 40 -4.31 13.06 -1.81
N TRP A 41 -4.16 12.36 -0.71
CA TRP A 41 -4.16 10.89 -0.68
C TRP A 41 -4.82 10.38 0.60
N GLN A 42 -5.25 9.12 0.55
CA GLN A 42 -5.83 8.44 1.69
C GLN A 42 -4.93 7.32 2.15
N GLU A 43 -4.75 7.21 3.45
CA GLU A 43 -4.03 6.10 4.08
C GLU A 43 -5.00 5.28 4.91
N PHE A 44 -4.97 3.96 4.71
CA PHE A 44 -5.70 2.98 5.49
C PHE A 44 -4.70 2.16 6.30
N PHE A 45 -4.81 2.24 7.63
CA PHE A 45 -3.96 1.43 8.52
C PHE A 45 -4.55 0.04 8.63
N LEU A 46 -3.74 -0.95 8.33
CA LEU A 46 -4.08 -2.36 8.28
C LEU A 46 -3.38 -3.11 9.41
N LYS A 47 -4.07 -4.09 9.99
CA LYS A 47 -3.50 -5.01 10.97
C LYS A 47 -3.90 -6.44 10.69
N THR A 48 -2.97 -7.38 10.76
CA THR A 48 -3.28 -8.82 10.72
C THR A 48 -3.66 -9.32 12.10
N ASN A 49 -4.24 -10.54 12.18
CA ASN A 49 -4.50 -11.18 13.48
C ASN A 49 -3.21 -11.48 14.26
N GLY A 50 -2.08 -11.62 13.56
CA GLY A 50 -0.76 -11.82 14.16
C GLY A 50 -0.12 -10.53 14.69
N GLY A 51 -0.77 -9.38 14.51
CA GLY A 51 -0.29 -8.09 14.99
C GLY A 51 0.61 -7.34 14.01
N GLU A 52 0.89 -7.89 12.83
CA GLU A 52 1.64 -7.20 11.78
C GLU A 52 0.84 -6.00 11.25
N GLU A 53 1.55 -4.93 10.92
CA GLU A 53 0.97 -3.66 10.50
C GLU A 53 1.40 -3.30 9.08
N ALA A 54 0.48 -2.70 8.33
CA ALA A 54 0.74 -2.19 6.99
C ALA A 54 -0.10 -0.93 6.74
N THR A 55 0.33 -0.12 5.77
CA THR A 55 -0.40 1.07 5.31
C THR A 55 -0.76 0.89 3.85
N LEU A 56 -2.06 0.90 3.55
CA LEU A 56 -2.56 0.91 2.19
C LEU A 56 -2.90 2.33 1.79
N VAL A 57 -2.23 2.84 0.76
CA VAL A 57 -2.40 4.20 0.25
C VAL A 57 -3.23 4.16 -1.02
N PHE A 58 -4.22 5.04 -1.07
CA PHE A 58 -5.01 5.34 -2.27
C PHE A 58 -4.75 6.76 -2.74
N GLU A 59 -4.48 6.90 -4.02
CA GLU A 59 -4.20 8.17 -4.68
C GLU A 59 -4.94 8.22 -6.02
N GLU A 60 -5.62 9.32 -6.32
CA GLU A 60 -6.11 9.57 -7.68
C GLU A 60 -5.03 10.35 -8.44
N THR A 61 -4.48 9.72 -9.46
CA THR A 61 -3.47 10.34 -10.34
C THR A 61 -4.10 10.69 -11.68
N GLU A 62 -3.39 11.44 -12.51
CA GLU A 62 -3.80 11.70 -13.90
C GLU A 62 -4.02 10.42 -14.73
N ARG A 63 -3.35 9.33 -14.36
CA ARG A 63 -3.48 8.02 -15.00
C ARG A 63 -4.59 7.16 -14.38
N GLY A 64 -5.34 7.71 -13.42
CA GLY A 64 -6.39 7.03 -12.69
C GLY A 64 -5.99 6.60 -11.27
N PRO A 65 -6.86 5.82 -10.61
CA PRO A 65 -6.67 5.42 -9.21
C PRO A 65 -5.46 4.49 -9.06
N THR A 66 -4.58 4.84 -8.13
CA THR A 66 -3.37 4.08 -7.79
C THR A 66 -3.45 3.60 -6.34
N TRP A 67 -3.01 2.36 -6.12
CA TRP A 67 -2.91 1.73 -4.81
C TRP A 67 -1.45 1.36 -4.51
N LYS A 68 -0.98 1.71 -3.31
CA LYS A 68 0.38 1.37 -2.85
C LYS A 68 0.27 0.71 -1.48
N LEU A 69 0.89 -0.45 -1.28
CA LEU A 69 0.98 -1.11 0.01
C LEU A 69 2.37 -0.90 0.59
N PHE A 70 2.43 -0.34 1.79
CA PHE A 70 3.65 -0.22 2.58
C PHE A 70 3.55 -1.18 3.75
N GLN A 71 4.55 -2.03 3.91
CA GLN A 71 4.64 -2.97 5.01
C GLN A 71 6.06 -2.96 5.55
N TYR A 72 6.20 -3.18 6.85
CA TYR A 72 7.52 -3.45 7.40
C TYR A 72 8.05 -4.75 6.81
N PHE A 73 9.31 -4.73 6.44
CA PHE A 73 10.01 -5.87 5.88
C PHE A 73 11.43 -5.90 6.46
N GLU A 74 11.79 -7.04 7.02
CA GLU A 74 13.15 -7.31 7.49
C GLU A 74 13.77 -8.34 6.54
N PRO A 75 14.78 -7.96 5.74
CA PRO A 75 15.41 -8.90 4.81
C PRO A 75 16.09 -10.03 5.59
N GLN A 76 15.82 -11.28 5.17
CA GLN A 76 16.45 -12.44 5.79
C GLN A 76 17.97 -12.49 5.57
N SER A 77 18.44 -11.83 4.52
CA SER A 77 19.87 -11.63 4.25
C SER A 77 20.08 -10.16 3.89
N PRO A 78 20.67 -9.34 4.78
CA PRO A 78 21.02 -7.97 4.45
C PRO A 78 22.03 -7.95 3.30
N PHE A 79 21.89 -7.02 2.37
CA PHE A 79 22.87 -6.87 1.29
C PHE A 79 24.25 -6.53 1.86
N SER A 80 25.30 -7.10 1.29
CA SER A 80 26.64 -6.59 1.51
C SER A 80 26.88 -5.33 0.66
N ILE A 81 27.82 -4.49 1.07
CA ILE A 81 28.28 -3.34 0.26
C ILE A 81 28.78 -3.80 -1.12
N ALA A 82 29.34 -5.01 -1.21
CA ALA A 82 29.81 -5.59 -2.47
C ALA A 82 28.66 -6.00 -3.41
N ASP A 83 27.46 -6.27 -2.89
CA ASP A 83 26.28 -6.54 -3.71
C ASP A 83 25.71 -5.23 -4.27
N LEU A 84 25.67 -4.18 -3.44
CA LEU A 84 25.15 -2.87 -3.82
C LEU A 84 26.06 -2.12 -4.81
N SER A 85 27.36 -2.41 -4.84
CA SER A 85 28.28 -1.78 -5.80
C SER A 85 28.13 -2.29 -7.23
N ARG A 86 27.33 -3.34 -7.44
CA ARG A 86 27.11 -3.99 -8.74
C ARG A 86 25.79 -3.58 -9.40
N VAL A 87 24.98 -2.76 -8.72
CA VAL A 87 23.66 -2.33 -9.20
C VAL A 87 23.69 -0.84 -9.51
N ASN A 88 23.05 -0.45 -10.61
CA ASN A 88 22.90 0.94 -11.00
C ASN A 88 21.58 1.51 -10.49
N VAL A 89 21.51 2.84 -10.42
CA VAL A 89 20.25 3.53 -10.14
C VAL A 89 19.24 3.18 -11.22
N GLY A 90 18.08 2.65 -10.79
CA GLY A 90 17.01 2.19 -11.67
C GLY A 90 16.97 0.68 -11.88
N ASP A 91 18.00 -0.06 -11.46
CA ASP A 91 17.98 -1.52 -11.54
C ASP A 91 16.96 -2.12 -10.56
N SER A 92 16.22 -3.12 -11.04
CA SER A 92 15.33 -3.92 -10.19
C SER A 92 16.15 -4.93 -9.41
N VAL A 93 16.17 -4.80 -8.08
CA VAL A 93 16.87 -5.73 -7.19
C VAL A 93 15.87 -6.58 -6.41
N GLY A 94 16.11 -7.89 -6.38
CA GLY A 94 15.36 -8.79 -5.52
C GLY A 94 15.90 -8.74 -4.10
N VAL A 95 15.11 -8.22 -3.17
CA VAL A 95 15.27 -8.44 -1.73
C VAL A 95 14.46 -9.68 -1.36
N ASP A 96 15.08 -10.67 -0.74
CA ASP A 96 14.44 -11.96 -0.49
C ASP A 96 13.05 -11.80 0.17
N ALA A 97 12.06 -12.43 -0.47
CA ALA A 97 10.64 -12.58 -0.13
C ALA A 97 9.60 -11.54 -0.60
N PHE A 98 9.88 -10.62 -1.53
CA PHE A 98 8.79 -9.90 -2.23
C PHE A 98 8.85 -10.03 -3.75
N LYS A 99 8.04 -10.95 -4.31
CA LYS A 99 7.65 -10.95 -5.72
C LYS A 99 6.24 -10.36 -5.85
N GLY A 100 6.13 -9.04 -5.81
CA GLY A 100 4.88 -8.34 -6.11
C GLY A 100 4.97 -7.64 -7.46
N THR A 101 4.37 -8.22 -8.50
CA THR A 101 3.94 -7.46 -9.70
C THR A 101 2.51 -7.02 -9.46
N GLY A 102 2.23 -5.73 -9.62
CA GLY A 102 0.92 -5.11 -9.38
C GLY A 102 -0.21 -5.85 -10.08
N GLY A 103 -1.05 -6.52 -9.29
CA GLY A 103 -2.21 -7.28 -9.75
C GLY A 103 -3.50 -6.47 -9.58
N SER A 104 -4.28 -6.42 -10.66
CA SER A 104 -5.64 -5.85 -10.71
C SER A 104 -6.51 -6.35 -9.55
N ALA A 105 -7.11 -5.42 -8.79
CA ALA A 105 -8.03 -5.72 -7.71
C ALA A 105 -9.28 -6.42 -8.25
N ARG A 106 -9.45 -7.71 -7.95
CA ARG A 106 -10.72 -8.40 -8.21
C ARG A 106 -11.78 -7.89 -7.22
N LYS A 107 -12.94 -7.57 -7.79
CA LYS A 107 -14.17 -7.11 -7.13
C LYS A 107 -14.55 -8.03 -5.96
N ILE A 108 -14.42 -7.53 -4.73
CA ILE A 108 -14.88 -8.19 -3.51
C ILE A 108 -16.41 -8.12 -3.53
N HIS A 109 -17.09 -9.26 -3.68
CA HIS A 109 -18.54 -9.34 -3.58
C HIS A 109 -18.93 -9.21 -2.11
N GLY A 110 -19.64 -8.13 -1.76
CA GLY A 110 -20.27 -7.98 -0.46
C GLY A 110 -21.39 -8.99 -0.28
N ALA A 111 -21.27 -9.86 0.72
CA ALA A 111 -22.39 -10.62 1.24
C ALA A 111 -23.35 -9.64 1.92
N ARG A 112 -24.61 -9.62 1.45
CA ARG A 112 -25.72 -8.95 2.11
C ARG A 112 -26.31 -9.91 3.15
N ASN A 113 -26.56 -9.41 4.36
CA ASN A 113 -27.69 -9.87 5.17
C ASN A 113 -28.92 -9.07 4.76
#